data_AF-A0A9P5ZGJ4-F1
#
_entry.id   AF-A0A9P5ZGJ4-F1
#
_cell.length_a   1.000
_cell.length_b   1.000
_cell.length_c   1.000
_cell.angle_alpha   90.00
_cell.angle_beta   90.00
_cell.angle_gamma   90.00
#
_symmetry.space_group_name_H-M   'P 1'
#
loop_
_entity.id
_entity.type
_entity.pdbx_description
1 polymer ?
#
loop_
_entity_poly.entity_id
_entity_poly.type
_entity_poly.pdbx_seq_one_letter_code
_entity_poly.pdbx_strand_id
1 'polypeptide(L)'
;MSAPRWKTAIENALAQSDKSTVIQISTVSTGGVARPHVRSHIFRSFLTPKSLPSLPVLLSSTDARSPKVAQILANPLVEVAWWIEGAQEQFRIFGKASLVPSPDFTPNADDDVVQSDGESFYAKCMKSGVLSTADTIQGDRMKIGLNLAYDSLSKEPGFDWEAKRVELFKTMSAHMKASWCRPTPGTKLPGGYDDAKKWPERVEEPEFGDPEVPHGQSIVERLTLTNNHLSPPHHHPLYIDYEQKSKDWITALRNFSLVVIEPLDIDHVELGVVPNRRTHYWRGAEGEKKYVQWKEEAVTP
;
A
#
# COMPACT_ATOMS: atom_id res chain seq x y z
N MET A 1 6.12 -7.38 24.98
CA MET A 1 7.11 -7.67 23.92
C MET A 1 7.51 -6.36 23.27
N SER A 2 8.79 -6.17 22.97
CA SER A 2 9.32 -4.97 22.32
C SER A 2 9.27 -5.09 20.79
N ALA A 3 9.54 -3.99 20.09
CA ALA A 3 9.78 -4.01 18.65
C ALA A 3 10.91 -5.00 18.29
N PRO A 4 10.83 -5.67 17.14
CA PRO A 4 11.86 -6.62 16.72
C PRO A 4 13.14 -5.91 16.28
N ARG A 5 14.29 -6.55 16.48
CA ARG A 5 15.62 -5.95 16.22
C ARG A 5 15.82 -5.50 14.77
N TRP A 6 15.29 -6.24 13.80
CA TRP A 6 15.35 -5.85 12.38
C TRP A 6 14.66 -4.50 12.11
N LYS A 7 13.58 -4.16 12.83
CA LYS A 7 12.91 -2.86 12.68
C LYS A 7 13.83 -1.75 13.17
N THR A 8 14.43 -1.96 14.33
CA THR A 8 15.42 -1.02 14.90
C THR A 8 16.61 -0.87 13.98
N ALA A 9 17.09 -1.93 13.33
CA ALA A 9 18.16 -1.86 12.34
C ALA A 9 17.77 -0.97 11.15
N ILE A 10 16.58 -1.18 10.56
CA ILE A 10 16.08 -0.32 9.47
C ILE A 10 15.95 1.14 9.93
N GLU A 11 15.38 1.40 11.11
CA GLU A 11 15.23 2.76 11.64
C GLU A 11 16.59 3.45 11.87
N ASN A 12 17.59 2.72 12.37
CA ASN A 12 18.95 3.23 12.53
C ASN A 12 19.62 3.51 11.19
N ALA A 13 19.43 2.64 10.20
CA ALA A 13 19.95 2.86 8.85
C ALA A 13 19.29 4.09 8.19
N LEU A 14 17.98 4.24 8.32
CA LEU A 14 17.25 5.42 7.81
C LEU A 14 17.64 6.71 8.53
N ALA A 15 18.02 6.67 9.81
CA ALA A 15 18.53 7.85 10.51
C ALA A 15 19.85 8.38 9.89
N GLN A 16 20.61 7.54 9.19
CA GLN A 16 21.81 7.93 8.44
C GLN A 16 21.50 8.41 7.01
N SER A 17 20.29 8.12 6.50
CA SER A 17 19.84 8.52 5.16
C SER A 17 18.32 8.57 5.08
N ASP A 18 17.73 9.65 5.59
CA ASP A 18 16.28 9.84 5.72
C ASP A 18 15.54 9.87 4.36
N LYS A 19 16.27 10.16 3.27
CA LYS A 19 15.76 10.14 1.90
C LYS A 19 15.74 8.75 1.25
N SER A 20 16.38 7.74 1.85
CA SER A 20 16.45 6.37 1.32
C SER A 20 15.14 5.60 1.52
N THR A 21 14.02 6.17 1.08
CA THR A 21 12.66 5.59 1.22
C THR A 21 12.23 4.74 0.02
N VAL A 22 13.05 4.68 -1.03
CA VAL A 22 12.75 3.88 -2.22
C VAL A 22 13.10 2.41 -1.96
N ILE A 23 12.10 1.55 -2.10
CA ILE A 23 12.23 0.09 -2.00
C ILE A 23 11.91 -0.55 -3.34
N GLN A 24 12.50 -1.69 -3.68
CA GLN A 24 12.09 -2.48 -4.83
C GLN A 24 11.20 -3.62 -4.35
N ILE A 25 10.01 -3.77 -4.91
CA ILE A 25 9.10 -4.87 -4.58
C ILE A 25 8.94 -5.82 -5.77
N SER A 26 9.18 -7.11 -5.50
CA SER A 26 8.92 -8.21 -6.40
C SER A 26 7.51 -8.78 -6.17
N THR A 27 6.79 -9.04 -7.26
CA THR A 27 5.51 -9.77 -7.30
C THR A 27 5.58 -10.80 -8.43
N VAL A 28 4.62 -11.73 -8.48
CA VAL A 28 4.57 -12.77 -9.53
C VAL A 28 3.39 -12.50 -10.47
N SER A 29 3.54 -12.85 -11.76
CA SER A 29 2.48 -12.75 -12.76
C SER A 29 1.20 -13.52 -12.37
N THR A 30 0.06 -13.06 -12.88
CA THR A 30 -1.22 -13.77 -12.77
C THR A 30 -1.31 -14.88 -13.82
N GLY A 31 -1.81 -16.06 -13.42
CA GLY A 31 -1.95 -17.22 -14.31
C GLY A 31 -0.63 -17.71 -14.93
N GLY A 32 -0.74 -18.54 -15.98
CA GLY A 32 0.38 -18.93 -16.85
C GLY A 32 1.66 -19.42 -16.16
N VAL A 33 2.80 -19.17 -16.80
CA VAL A 33 4.14 -19.43 -16.23
C VAL A 33 4.46 -18.32 -15.23
N ALA A 34 4.82 -18.70 -14.00
CA ALA A 34 5.21 -17.77 -12.95
C ALA A 34 6.42 -16.92 -13.38
N ARG A 35 6.17 -15.62 -13.63
CA ARG A 35 7.20 -14.63 -13.98
C ARG A 35 7.31 -13.57 -12.90
N PRO A 36 8.51 -13.27 -12.39
CA PRO A 36 8.70 -12.17 -11.45
C PRO A 36 8.57 -10.81 -12.16
N HIS A 37 7.96 -9.86 -11.46
CA HIS A 37 7.91 -8.46 -11.83
C HIS A 37 8.48 -7.64 -10.68
N VAL A 38 9.36 -6.68 -10.98
CA VAL A 38 10.01 -5.83 -9.98
C VAL A 38 9.81 -4.36 -10.36
N ARG A 39 9.57 -3.51 -9.35
CA ARG A 39 9.47 -2.06 -9.52
C ARG A 39 9.75 -1.31 -8.22
N SER A 40 10.06 -0.03 -8.33
CA SER A 40 10.24 0.86 -7.19
C SER A 40 8.90 1.22 -6.54
N HIS A 41 8.92 1.24 -5.22
CA HIS A 41 7.87 1.69 -4.31
C HIS A 41 8.47 2.68 -3.32
N ILE A 42 7.63 3.51 -2.71
CA ILE A 42 8.04 4.38 -1.62
C ILE A 42 7.57 3.75 -0.31
N PHE A 43 8.51 3.49 0.60
CA PHE A 43 8.21 3.23 2.01
C PHE A 43 7.63 4.49 2.64
N ARG A 44 6.51 4.34 3.33
CA ARG A 44 5.73 5.46 3.89
C ARG A 44 5.86 5.55 5.40
N SER A 45 5.72 4.42 6.08
CA SER A 45 5.87 4.32 7.53
C SER A 45 5.79 2.86 7.98
N PHE A 46 6.14 2.61 9.23
CA PHE A 46 5.74 1.39 9.93
C PHE A 46 4.38 1.58 10.61
N LEU A 47 3.59 0.50 10.67
CA LEU A 47 2.48 0.37 11.62
C LEU A 47 2.72 -0.84 12.52
N THR A 48 2.36 -0.72 13.79
CA THR A 48 2.54 -1.77 14.78
C THR A 48 1.22 -2.00 15.51
N PRO A 49 0.61 -3.20 15.42
CA PRO A 49 -0.60 -3.51 16.18
C PRO A 49 -0.30 -3.49 17.69
N LYS A 50 -1.14 -2.84 18.50
CA LYS A 50 -0.91 -2.72 19.95
C LYS A 50 -0.84 -4.08 20.66
N SER A 51 -1.64 -5.03 20.22
CA SER A 51 -1.69 -6.41 20.74
C SER A 51 -0.53 -7.29 20.26
N LEU A 52 0.16 -6.91 19.18
CA LEU A 52 1.25 -7.68 18.57
C LEU A 52 2.46 -6.77 18.26
N PRO A 53 3.10 -6.17 19.28
CA PRO A 53 4.19 -5.21 19.10
C PRO A 53 5.44 -5.78 18.44
N SER A 54 5.58 -7.11 18.39
CA SER A 54 6.64 -7.82 17.67
C SER A 54 6.37 -7.94 16.17
N LEU A 55 5.20 -7.55 15.66
CA LEU A 55 4.82 -7.70 14.26
C LEU A 55 4.53 -6.37 13.56
N PRO A 56 5.52 -5.46 13.44
CA PRO A 56 5.35 -4.28 12.62
C PRO A 56 5.20 -4.64 11.14
N VAL A 57 4.39 -3.85 10.43
CA VAL A 57 4.19 -3.92 8.98
C VAL A 57 4.75 -2.68 8.30
N LEU A 58 5.20 -2.81 7.06
CA LEU A 58 5.62 -1.69 6.22
C LEU A 58 4.42 -1.18 5.43
N LEU A 59 4.24 0.13 5.39
CA LEU A 59 3.29 0.77 4.48
C LEU A 59 3.99 1.27 3.22
N SER A 60 3.37 0.98 2.09
CA SER A 60 3.62 1.62 0.81
C SER A 60 2.28 2.06 0.18
N SER A 61 2.34 2.68 -1.00
CA SER A 61 1.15 3.05 -1.77
C SER A 61 1.31 2.71 -3.24
N THR A 62 0.18 2.54 -3.93
CA THR A 62 0.10 2.24 -5.35
C THR A 62 -1.15 2.85 -5.98
N ASP A 63 -1.23 2.82 -7.30
CA ASP A 63 -2.49 2.97 -8.03
C ASP A 63 -3.24 1.63 -8.03
N ALA A 64 -4.51 1.66 -7.63
CA ALA A 64 -5.42 0.51 -7.54
C ALA A 64 -5.69 -0.15 -8.91
N ARG A 65 -5.45 0.57 -10.01
CA ARG A 65 -5.61 0.08 -11.39
C ARG A 65 -4.37 -0.63 -11.94
N SER A 66 -3.25 -0.60 -11.20
CA SER A 66 -1.98 -1.08 -11.74
C SER A 66 -1.88 -2.62 -11.72
N PRO A 67 -1.15 -3.25 -12.67
CA PRO A 67 -1.07 -4.71 -12.77
C PRO A 67 -0.62 -5.43 -11.50
N LYS A 68 0.19 -4.77 -10.66
CA LYS A 68 0.67 -5.35 -9.40
C LYS A 68 -0.46 -5.66 -8.41
N VAL A 69 -1.59 -4.97 -8.53
CA VAL A 69 -2.78 -5.20 -7.70
C VAL A 69 -3.36 -6.57 -8.00
N ALA A 70 -3.59 -6.88 -9.28
CA ALA A 70 -4.02 -8.21 -9.70
C ALA A 70 -2.99 -9.30 -9.33
N GLN A 71 -1.70 -9.00 -9.46
CA GLN A 71 -0.61 -9.91 -9.06
C GLN A 71 -0.63 -10.23 -7.56
N ILE A 72 -0.79 -9.22 -6.70
CA ILE A 72 -0.86 -9.39 -5.24
C ILE A 72 -2.14 -10.13 -4.82
N LEU A 73 -3.26 -9.86 -5.49
CA LEU A 73 -4.52 -10.58 -5.23
C LEU A 73 -4.41 -12.06 -5.61
N ALA A 74 -3.71 -12.39 -6.70
CA ALA A 74 -3.51 -13.78 -7.13
C ALA A 74 -2.44 -14.49 -6.29
N ASN A 75 -1.37 -13.79 -5.89
CA ASN A 75 -0.33 -14.30 -5.02
C ASN A 75 0.20 -13.18 -4.10
N PRO A 76 -0.11 -13.22 -2.80
CA PRO A 76 0.27 -12.16 -1.88
C PRO A 76 1.75 -12.19 -1.48
N LEU A 77 2.51 -13.22 -1.84
CA LEU A 77 3.92 -13.33 -1.48
C LEU A 77 4.75 -12.31 -2.28
N VAL A 78 5.51 -11.51 -1.54
CA VAL A 78 6.38 -10.47 -2.09
C VAL A 78 7.76 -10.56 -1.46
N GLU A 79 8.76 -10.13 -2.21
CA GLU A 79 10.09 -9.85 -1.67
C GLU A 79 10.42 -8.37 -1.93
N VAL A 80 10.82 -7.68 -0.86
CA VAL A 80 11.31 -6.31 -0.92
C VAL A 80 12.83 -6.33 -0.86
N ALA A 81 13.50 -5.61 -1.75
CA ALA A 81 14.90 -5.26 -1.62
C ALA A 81 15.01 -3.77 -1.28
N TRP A 82 15.85 -3.45 -0.31
CA TRP A 82 16.03 -2.09 0.17
C TRP A 82 17.50 -1.81 0.47
N TRP A 83 18.12 -0.99 -0.36
CA TRP A 83 19.47 -0.47 -0.14
C TRP A 83 19.39 0.90 0.55
N ILE A 84 20.14 1.08 1.63
CA ILE A 84 20.24 2.35 2.36
C ILE A 84 21.69 2.85 2.25
N GLU A 85 21.92 3.76 1.30
CA GLU A 85 23.26 4.24 0.92
C GLU A 85 24.05 4.78 2.10
N GLY A 86 23.44 5.62 2.94
CA GLY A 86 24.15 6.27 4.05
C GLY A 86 24.65 5.30 5.12
N ALA A 87 23.99 4.15 5.29
CA ALA A 87 24.42 3.10 6.21
C ALA A 87 25.28 2.02 5.53
N GLN A 88 25.28 1.96 4.19
CA GLN A 88 25.84 0.86 3.41
C GLN A 88 25.25 -0.50 3.83
N GLU A 89 23.93 -0.51 4.02
CA GLU A 89 23.18 -1.68 4.46
C GLU A 89 22.11 -2.08 3.44
N GLN A 90 21.92 -3.39 3.26
CA GLN A 90 20.84 -3.96 2.46
C GLN A 90 19.90 -4.77 3.32
N PHE A 91 18.59 -4.57 3.12
CA PHE A 91 17.54 -5.40 3.69
C PHE A 91 16.78 -6.09 2.56
N ARG A 92 16.70 -7.42 2.60
CA ARG A 92 15.80 -8.23 1.78
C ARG A 92 14.70 -8.74 2.70
N ILE A 93 13.46 -8.33 2.44
CA ILE A 93 12.31 -8.60 3.31
C ILE A 93 11.33 -9.45 2.51
N PHE A 94 11.26 -10.73 2.83
CA PHE A 94 10.22 -11.62 2.32
C PHE A 94 8.99 -11.53 3.22
N GLY A 95 7.81 -11.40 2.60
CA GLY A 95 6.59 -11.17 3.35
C GLY A 95 5.33 -11.31 2.51
N LYS A 96 4.23 -10.85 3.09
CA LYS A 96 2.91 -10.85 2.45
C LYS A 96 2.40 -9.44 2.27
N ALA A 97 1.86 -9.16 1.10
CA ALA A 97 1.22 -7.89 0.80
C ALA A 97 -0.31 -8.00 0.92
N SER A 98 -0.91 -7.06 1.63
CA SER A 98 -2.35 -6.80 1.63
C SER A 98 -2.63 -5.45 0.97
N LEU A 99 -3.80 -5.33 0.34
CA LEU A 99 -4.24 -4.14 -0.38
C LEU A 99 -5.38 -3.45 0.36
N VAL A 100 -5.30 -2.13 0.48
CA VAL A 100 -6.39 -1.28 1.01
C VAL A 100 -6.72 -0.23 -0.05
N PRO A 101 -7.65 -0.50 -0.99
CA PRO A 101 -8.12 0.48 -1.96
C PRO A 101 -9.22 1.36 -1.36
N SER A 102 -9.70 2.34 -2.13
CA SER A 102 -10.93 3.05 -1.78
C SER A 102 -12.13 2.08 -1.80
N PRO A 103 -13.08 2.19 -0.85
CA PRO A 103 -14.36 1.46 -0.89
C PRO A 103 -15.15 1.67 -2.18
N ASP A 104 -14.99 2.84 -2.82
CA ASP A 104 -15.68 3.23 -4.05
C ASP A 104 -14.87 2.86 -5.32
N PHE A 105 -13.73 2.20 -5.15
CA PHE A 105 -12.94 1.74 -6.29
C PHE A 105 -13.54 0.45 -6.86
N THR A 106 -13.83 0.51 -8.15
CA THR A 106 -14.24 -0.61 -8.99
C THR A 106 -13.26 -0.71 -10.17
N PRO A 107 -12.66 -1.88 -10.41
CA PRO A 107 -11.92 -2.16 -11.64
C PRO A 107 -12.84 -1.99 -12.85
N ASN A 108 -12.28 -1.67 -14.01
CA ASN A 108 -13.08 -1.61 -15.23
C ASN A 108 -13.51 -3.02 -15.63
N ALA A 109 -14.67 -3.17 -16.27
CA ALA A 109 -15.23 -4.46 -16.66
C ALA A 109 -14.34 -5.26 -17.64
N ASP A 110 -13.40 -4.59 -18.32
CA ASP A 110 -12.43 -5.21 -19.23
C ASP A 110 -11.17 -5.76 -18.54
N ASP A 111 -11.00 -5.50 -17.23
CA ASP A 111 -9.98 -6.16 -16.43
C ASP A 111 -10.56 -7.52 -16.00
N ASP A 112 -10.01 -8.63 -16.49
CA ASP A 112 -10.43 -10.06 -16.38
C ASP A 112 -10.70 -10.63 -14.96
N VAL A 113 -11.09 -9.82 -13.98
CA VAL A 113 -11.61 -10.27 -12.69
C VAL A 113 -13.08 -10.61 -12.87
N VAL A 114 -13.32 -11.82 -13.38
CA VAL A 114 -14.63 -12.46 -13.44
C VAL A 114 -15.35 -12.28 -12.10
N GLN A 115 -16.40 -11.46 -12.09
CA GLN A 115 -17.32 -11.28 -10.96
C GLN A 115 -18.28 -12.48 -10.90
N SER A 116 -17.79 -13.67 -10.53
CA SER A 116 -18.66 -14.87 -10.43
C SER A 116 -19.22 -15.12 -9.02
N ASP A 117 -18.68 -14.46 -7.99
CA ASP A 117 -18.94 -14.75 -6.57
C ASP A 117 -19.80 -13.69 -5.85
N GLY A 118 -20.17 -12.60 -6.54
CA GLY A 118 -20.97 -11.50 -5.97
C GLY A 118 -20.22 -10.64 -4.94
N GLU A 119 -18.92 -10.87 -4.73
CA GLU A 119 -18.10 -10.12 -3.78
C GLU A 119 -17.51 -8.86 -4.42
N SER A 120 -17.61 -7.71 -3.73
CA SER A 120 -17.04 -6.45 -4.21
C SER A 120 -15.51 -6.51 -4.27
N PHE A 121 -14.91 -5.76 -5.19
CA PHE A 121 -13.44 -5.69 -5.31
C PHE A 121 -12.78 -5.22 -4.00
N TYR A 122 -13.39 -4.25 -3.31
CA TYR A 122 -12.93 -3.81 -1.99
C TYR A 122 -12.90 -4.97 -1.00
N ALA A 123 -13.97 -5.75 -0.89
CA ALA A 123 -14.02 -6.89 0.03
C ALA A 123 -12.96 -7.96 -0.29
N LYS A 124 -12.73 -8.25 -1.58
CA LYS A 124 -11.63 -9.12 -2.03
C LYS A 124 -10.26 -8.59 -1.58
N CYS A 125 -10.01 -7.30 -1.77
CA CYS A 125 -8.77 -6.67 -1.31
C CYS A 125 -8.61 -6.69 0.21
N MET A 126 -9.68 -6.45 0.97
CA MET A 126 -9.62 -6.47 2.43
C MET A 126 -9.34 -7.88 2.99
N LYS A 127 -9.59 -8.94 2.20
CA LYS A 127 -9.22 -10.33 2.49
C LYS A 127 -7.88 -10.76 1.87
N SER A 128 -7.23 -9.89 1.10
CA SER A 128 -5.93 -10.18 0.48
C SER A 128 -4.83 -10.42 1.51
N GLY A 129 -3.71 -11.01 1.07
CA GLY A 129 -2.60 -11.38 1.97
C GLY A 129 -2.80 -12.70 2.73
N VAL A 130 -3.96 -13.33 2.60
CA VAL A 130 -4.23 -14.69 3.09
C VAL A 130 -3.94 -15.69 1.97
N LEU A 131 -3.12 -16.70 2.22
CA LEU A 131 -2.95 -17.82 1.29
C LEU A 131 -4.13 -18.79 1.48
N SER A 132 -4.67 -19.33 0.39
CA SER A 132 -5.76 -20.30 0.47
C SER A 132 -5.26 -21.60 1.12
N THR A 133 -6.13 -22.30 1.85
CA THR A 133 -5.78 -23.58 2.49
C THR A 133 -5.38 -24.68 1.50
N ALA A 134 -5.81 -24.57 0.24
CA ALA A 134 -5.46 -25.51 -0.84
C ALA A 134 -4.00 -25.38 -1.30
N ASP A 135 -3.34 -24.25 -1.04
CA ASP A 135 -1.91 -24.03 -1.36
C ASP A 135 -0.96 -24.64 -0.29
N THR A 136 -1.52 -25.34 0.70
CA THR A 136 -0.80 -25.84 1.89
C THR A 136 -0.54 -27.33 1.77
N ILE A 137 0.64 -27.72 1.27
CA ILE A 137 1.21 -29.04 1.52
C ILE A 137 2.36 -28.89 2.52
N GLN A 138 2.24 -29.63 3.63
CA GLN A 138 3.21 -29.93 4.70
C GLN A 138 3.49 -28.84 5.77
N GLY A 139 3.15 -29.21 7.02
CA GLY A 139 3.75 -28.80 8.31
C GLY A 139 3.98 -27.31 8.58
N ASP A 140 5.07 -26.77 8.04
CA ASP A 140 5.54 -25.40 8.33
C ASP A 140 4.67 -24.31 7.68
N ARG A 141 3.95 -24.65 6.61
CA ARG A 141 3.19 -23.67 5.81
C ARG A 141 1.88 -23.20 6.44
N MET A 142 1.36 -23.89 7.46
CA MET A 142 0.10 -23.52 8.13
C MET A 142 0.19 -22.15 8.83
N LYS A 143 1.40 -21.66 9.17
CA LYS A 143 1.64 -20.35 9.80
C LYS A 143 1.86 -19.20 8.81
N ILE A 144 2.22 -19.48 7.56
CA ILE A 144 2.36 -18.48 6.48
C ILE A 144 0.97 -18.01 6.00
N GLY A 145 -0.06 -18.83 6.14
CA GLY A 145 -1.42 -18.54 5.66
C GLY A 145 -2.10 -17.34 6.32
N LEU A 146 -1.82 -17.05 7.61
CA LEU A 146 -2.55 -16.02 8.37
C LEU A 146 -1.89 -14.64 8.32
N ASN A 147 -2.69 -13.59 8.15
CA ASN A 147 -2.27 -12.18 8.15
C ASN A 147 -2.33 -11.61 9.58
N LEU A 148 -1.45 -12.08 10.45
CA LEU A 148 -1.58 -11.82 11.90
C LEU A 148 -1.56 -10.33 12.24
N ALA A 149 -0.61 -9.58 11.67
CA ALA A 149 -0.47 -8.16 11.97
C ALA A 149 -1.60 -7.34 11.32
N TYR A 150 -1.87 -7.60 10.04
CA TYR A 150 -2.93 -6.92 9.30
C TYR A 150 -4.32 -7.15 9.93
N ASP A 151 -4.66 -8.40 10.26
CA ASP A 151 -5.92 -8.74 10.92
C ASP A 151 -6.03 -8.11 12.31
N SER A 152 -4.91 -8.04 13.03
CA SER A 152 -4.86 -7.42 14.35
C SER A 152 -5.08 -5.91 14.28
N LEU A 153 -4.48 -5.22 13.30
CA LEU A 153 -4.74 -3.80 13.04
C LEU A 153 -6.19 -3.57 12.66
N SER A 154 -6.75 -4.41 11.79
CA SER A 154 -8.13 -4.32 11.31
C SER A 154 -9.18 -4.49 12.42
N LYS A 155 -8.80 -5.15 13.53
CA LYS A 155 -9.66 -5.38 14.71
C LYS A 155 -9.33 -4.44 15.87
N GLU A 156 -8.34 -3.57 15.70
CA GLU A 156 -7.90 -2.69 16.78
C GLU A 156 -8.95 -1.59 17.03
N PRO A 157 -9.42 -1.40 18.28
CA PRO A 157 -10.42 -0.38 18.58
C PRO A 157 -9.95 1.02 18.15
N GLY A 158 -10.76 1.69 17.33
CA GLY A 158 -10.49 3.04 16.83
C GLY A 158 -9.52 3.11 15.65
N PHE A 159 -9.06 1.96 15.12
CA PHE A 159 -8.29 1.93 13.87
C PHE A 159 -9.22 1.72 12.68
N ASP A 160 -9.06 2.57 11.65
CA ASP A 160 -9.82 2.49 10.40
C ASP A 160 -8.87 2.61 9.21
N TRP A 161 -8.91 1.60 8.32
CA TRP A 161 -8.02 1.51 7.17
C TRP A 161 -8.29 2.57 6.11
N GLU A 162 -9.55 2.96 5.91
CA GLU A 162 -9.92 4.02 4.96
C GLU A 162 -9.47 5.38 5.49
N ALA A 163 -9.70 5.67 6.77
CA ALA A 163 -9.18 6.86 7.42
C ALA A 163 -7.66 6.93 7.33
N LYS A 164 -6.95 5.80 7.55
CA LYS A 164 -5.49 5.75 7.41
C LYS A 164 -5.03 5.99 5.96
N ARG A 165 -5.77 5.46 4.98
CA ARG A 165 -5.51 5.65 3.55
C ARG A 165 -5.68 7.12 3.15
N VAL A 166 -6.77 7.76 3.59
CA VAL A 166 -7.04 9.19 3.35
C VAL A 166 -5.98 10.06 4.03
N GLU A 167 -5.67 9.79 5.31
CA GLU A 167 -4.61 10.48 6.06
C GLU A 167 -3.28 10.45 5.28
N LEU A 168 -2.87 9.26 4.82
CA LEU A 168 -1.62 9.11 4.08
C LEU A 168 -1.66 9.75 2.68
N PHE A 169 -2.80 9.72 1.99
CA PHE A 169 -2.97 10.42 0.71
C PHE A 169 -2.76 11.92 0.88
N LYS A 170 -3.30 12.52 1.95
CA LYS A 170 -3.18 13.96 2.21
C LYS A 170 -1.74 14.43 2.37
N THR A 171 -0.85 13.60 2.92
CA THR A 171 0.58 13.94 3.07
C THR A 171 1.37 13.89 1.76
N MET A 172 0.81 13.33 0.70
CA MET A 172 1.45 13.30 -0.62
C MET A 172 1.54 14.70 -1.22
N SER A 173 2.63 14.97 -1.94
CA SER A 173 2.78 16.22 -2.71
C SER A 173 1.70 16.31 -3.79
N ALA A 174 1.32 17.54 -4.17
CA ALA A 174 0.35 17.78 -5.22
C ALA A 174 0.72 17.11 -6.56
N HIS A 175 2.01 17.10 -6.90
CA HIS A 175 2.53 16.41 -8.08
C HIS A 175 2.36 14.89 -8.00
N MET A 176 2.56 14.31 -6.81
CA MET A 176 2.34 12.88 -6.60
C MET A 176 0.85 12.55 -6.69
N LYS A 177 -0.02 13.34 -6.06
CA LYS A 177 -1.49 13.20 -6.12
C LYS A 177 -1.99 13.19 -7.57
N ALA A 178 -1.45 14.07 -8.41
CA ALA A 178 -1.80 14.14 -9.83
C ALA A 178 -1.48 12.86 -10.63
N SER A 179 -0.52 12.04 -10.17
CA SER A 179 -0.17 10.79 -10.86
C SER A 179 -1.35 9.80 -10.92
N TRP A 180 -2.26 9.84 -9.93
CA TRP A 180 -3.45 8.98 -9.88
C TRP A 180 -4.61 9.45 -10.77
N CYS A 181 -4.54 10.66 -11.34
CA CYS A 181 -5.51 11.13 -12.34
C CYS A 181 -5.12 10.76 -13.78
N ARG A 182 -3.88 10.30 -13.99
CA ARG A 182 -3.36 9.93 -15.32
C ARG A 182 -4.00 8.62 -15.80
N PRO A 183 -3.86 8.28 -17.10
CA PRO A 183 -4.30 6.98 -17.61
C PRO A 183 -3.71 5.81 -16.83
N THR A 184 -4.39 4.66 -16.86
CA THR A 184 -4.02 3.46 -16.10
C THR A 184 -2.54 3.12 -16.28
N PRO A 185 -1.75 3.04 -15.18
CA PRO A 185 -0.32 2.78 -15.27
C PRO A 185 0.01 1.49 -16.02
N GLY A 186 0.89 1.60 -17.03
CA GLY A 186 1.33 0.47 -17.85
C GLY A 186 0.49 0.23 -19.11
N THR A 187 -0.58 1.00 -19.32
CA THR A 187 -1.34 0.95 -20.58
C THR A 187 -0.68 1.78 -21.69
N LYS A 188 -1.07 1.53 -22.95
CA LYS A 188 -0.59 2.29 -24.09
C LYS A 188 -0.97 3.76 -23.94
N LEU A 189 -0.01 4.66 -24.14
CA LEU A 189 -0.21 6.09 -24.08
C LEU A 189 -1.11 6.57 -25.24
N PRO A 190 -2.37 7.00 -25.00
CA PRO A 190 -3.21 7.52 -26.07
C PRO A 190 -2.60 8.84 -26.58
N GLY A 191 -2.46 8.96 -27.91
CA GLY A 191 -1.91 10.16 -28.57
C GLY A 191 -0.46 10.55 -28.23
N GLY A 192 0.28 9.70 -27.51
CA GLY A 192 1.70 9.91 -27.23
C GLY A 192 1.97 11.03 -26.20
N TYR A 193 3.22 11.51 -26.17
CA TYR A 193 3.66 12.49 -25.16
C TYR A 193 3.01 13.87 -25.31
N ASP A 194 2.47 14.21 -26.48
CA ASP A 194 1.77 15.48 -26.68
C ASP A 194 0.42 15.51 -25.97
N ASP A 195 -0.28 14.38 -25.92
CA ASP A 195 -1.49 14.25 -25.11
C ASP A 195 -1.18 14.22 -23.61
N ALA A 196 -0.01 13.70 -23.20
CA ALA A 196 0.41 13.68 -21.80
C ALA A 196 0.59 15.08 -21.19
N LYS A 197 0.90 16.10 -22.02
CA LYS A 197 1.01 17.50 -21.60
C LYS A 197 -0.34 18.11 -21.16
N LYS A 198 -1.46 17.46 -21.48
CA LYS A 198 -2.81 17.91 -21.11
C LYS A 198 -3.26 17.35 -19.76
N TRP A 199 -2.51 16.41 -19.18
CA TRP A 199 -2.89 15.77 -17.93
C TRP A 199 -2.67 16.70 -16.72
N PRO A 200 -3.38 16.47 -15.61
CA PRO A 200 -3.11 17.17 -14.38
C PRO A 200 -1.63 17.00 -13.96
N GLU A 201 -0.96 18.14 -13.75
CA GLU A 201 0.39 18.17 -13.18
C GLU A 201 0.37 18.23 -11.66
N ARG A 202 -0.69 18.79 -11.09
CA ARG A 202 -0.88 19.02 -9.65
C ARG A 202 -2.34 18.77 -9.27
N VAL A 203 -2.54 18.18 -8.10
CA VAL A 203 -3.86 18.02 -7.49
C VAL A 203 -3.75 18.47 -6.04
N GLU A 204 -4.40 19.59 -5.73
CA GLU A 204 -4.46 20.18 -4.39
C GLU A 204 -5.74 19.74 -3.67
N GLU A 205 -5.72 19.75 -2.34
CA GLU A 205 -6.95 19.53 -1.57
C GLU A 205 -7.89 20.74 -1.79
N PRO A 206 -9.16 20.53 -2.16
CA PRO A 206 -10.09 21.64 -2.30
C PRO A 206 -10.25 22.38 -0.97
N GLU A 207 -10.03 23.70 -0.97
CA GLU A 207 -10.35 24.56 0.16
C GLU A 207 -11.88 24.72 0.24
N PHE A 208 -12.51 24.05 1.20
CA PHE A 208 -13.93 24.26 1.50
C PHE A 208 -14.07 25.58 2.28
N GLY A 209 -14.33 26.69 1.58
CA GLY A 209 -14.72 27.94 2.23
C GLY A 209 -16.18 27.86 2.70
N ASP A 210 -16.43 27.86 4.02
CA ASP A 210 -17.77 27.76 4.62
C ASP A 210 -18.35 29.14 5.02
N PRO A 211 -19.70 29.28 5.11
CA PRO A 211 -20.25 29.50 6.47
C PRO A 211 -21.60 28.83 6.84
N GLU A 212 -22.22 27.92 6.08
CA GLU A 212 -23.48 27.28 6.53
C GLU A 212 -23.65 25.81 6.08
N VAL A 213 -22.84 24.86 6.57
CA VAL A 213 -23.21 23.43 6.47
C VAL A 213 -22.78 22.64 7.72
N PRO A 214 -23.70 21.91 8.40
CA PRO A 214 -23.38 21.15 9.60
C PRO A 214 -22.38 20.00 9.37
N HIS A 215 -21.44 19.83 10.30
CA HIS A 215 -20.44 18.75 10.32
C HIS A 215 -21.09 17.36 10.35
N GLY A 216 -20.67 16.46 9.45
CA GLY A 216 -20.97 15.02 9.57
C GLY A 216 -20.96 14.16 8.29
N GLN A 217 -20.87 14.73 7.07
CA GLN A 217 -21.01 13.94 5.83
C GLN A 217 -19.69 13.73 5.07
N SER A 218 -19.56 12.55 4.45
CA SER A 218 -18.41 12.17 3.63
C SER A 218 -18.28 13.04 2.37
N ILE A 219 -17.08 13.16 1.82
CA ILE A 219 -16.83 13.90 0.55
C ILE A 219 -17.69 13.36 -0.60
N VAL A 220 -18.03 12.08 -0.58
CA VAL A 220 -18.81 11.38 -1.60
C VAL A 220 -20.30 11.74 -1.51
N GLU A 221 -20.85 11.85 -0.30
CA GLU A 221 -22.24 12.30 -0.08
C GLU A 221 -22.44 13.78 -0.44
N ARG A 222 -21.40 14.61 -0.28
CA ARG A 222 -21.45 16.05 -0.60
C ARG A 222 -21.66 16.34 -2.09
N LEU A 223 -21.20 15.47 -2.98
CA LEU A 223 -21.30 15.69 -4.44
C LEU A 223 -22.52 15.04 -5.09
N THR A 224 -23.17 14.10 -4.41
CA THR A 224 -24.47 13.58 -4.84
C THR A 224 -25.62 14.51 -4.43
N LEU A 225 -25.48 15.26 -3.32
CA LEU A 225 -26.49 16.18 -2.81
C LEU A 225 -26.58 17.54 -3.53
N THR A 226 -25.49 18.03 -4.13
CA THR A 226 -25.48 19.31 -4.89
C THR A 226 -26.32 19.30 -6.17
N ASN A 227 -26.85 18.14 -6.58
CA ASN A 227 -27.79 18.05 -7.70
C ASN A 227 -29.23 18.47 -7.35
N ASN A 228 -29.58 18.69 -6.07
CA ASN A 228 -30.99 18.84 -5.68
C ASN A 228 -31.40 20.12 -4.93
N HIS A 229 -30.51 21.08 -4.61
CA HIS A 229 -30.98 22.39 -4.14
C HIS A 229 -30.09 23.57 -4.57
N LEU A 230 -30.73 24.53 -5.24
CA LEU A 230 -30.32 25.89 -5.60
C LEU A 230 -28.90 26.02 -6.18
N SER A 231 -28.81 25.83 -7.50
CA SER A 231 -27.63 26.09 -8.31
C SER A 231 -27.14 27.54 -8.18
N PRO A 232 -25.85 27.79 -7.85
CA PRO A 232 -25.17 29.02 -8.23
C PRO A 232 -25.04 29.08 -9.76
N PRO A 233 -24.76 30.25 -10.36
CA PRO A 233 -24.65 30.37 -11.81
C PRO A 233 -23.48 29.51 -12.32
N HIS A 234 -23.82 28.39 -12.98
CA HIS A 234 -22.93 27.34 -13.53
C HIS A 234 -21.88 27.81 -14.56
N HIS A 235 -21.64 29.11 -14.71
CA HIS A 235 -20.85 29.70 -15.80
C HIS A 235 -19.74 30.65 -15.30
N HIS A 236 -19.49 30.75 -13.99
CA HIS A 236 -18.38 31.56 -13.48
C HIS A 236 -17.04 30.77 -13.56
N PRO A 237 -15.97 31.33 -14.15
CA PRO A 237 -14.69 30.63 -14.32
C PRO A 237 -14.09 30.02 -13.04
N LEU A 238 -14.26 30.69 -11.89
CA LEU A 238 -13.81 30.18 -10.59
C LEU A 238 -14.56 28.92 -10.14
N TYR A 239 -15.85 28.79 -10.50
CA TYR A 239 -16.65 27.62 -10.16
C TYR A 239 -16.23 26.40 -10.99
N ILE A 240 -15.94 26.60 -12.28
CA ILE A 240 -15.44 25.54 -13.18
C ILE A 240 -14.08 25.01 -12.69
N ASP A 241 -13.17 25.89 -12.28
CA ASP A 241 -11.87 25.51 -11.71
C ASP A 241 -12.03 24.72 -10.39
N TYR A 242 -12.94 25.16 -9.51
CA TYR A 242 -13.26 24.44 -8.26
C TYR A 242 -13.84 23.04 -8.51
N GLU A 243 -14.77 22.91 -9.46
CA GLU A 243 -15.32 21.61 -9.83
C GLU A 243 -14.25 20.68 -10.38
N GLN A 244 -13.37 21.16 -11.25
CA GLN A 244 -12.30 20.34 -11.83
C GLN A 244 -11.30 19.89 -10.76
N LYS A 245 -10.87 20.79 -9.88
CA LYS A 245 -10.01 20.47 -8.72
C LYS A 245 -10.65 19.41 -7.82
N SER A 246 -11.95 19.53 -7.55
CA SER A 246 -12.70 18.56 -6.76
C SER A 246 -12.76 17.19 -7.45
N LYS A 247 -13.05 17.16 -8.76
CA LYS A 247 -13.07 15.93 -9.58
C LYS A 247 -11.71 15.24 -9.60
N ASP A 248 -10.63 15.99 -9.78
CA ASP A 248 -9.26 15.44 -9.79
C ASP A 248 -8.86 14.90 -8.42
N TRP A 249 -9.16 15.63 -7.34
CA TRP A 249 -8.92 15.16 -5.97
C TRP A 249 -9.60 13.83 -5.69
N ILE A 250 -10.88 13.72 -6.06
CA ILE A 250 -11.68 12.50 -5.86
C ILE A 250 -11.17 11.36 -6.72
N THR A 251 -10.84 11.64 -7.98
CA THR A 251 -10.28 10.63 -8.88
C THR A 251 -8.95 10.11 -8.34
N ALA A 252 -8.06 11.01 -7.92
CA ALA A 252 -6.77 10.64 -7.36
C ALA A 252 -6.94 9.82 -6.07
N LEU A 253 -7.79 10.28 -5.15
CA LEU A 253 -8.06 9.57 -3.90
C LEU A 253 -8.73 8.21 -4.17
N ARG A 254 -9.67 8.11 -5.10
CA ARG A 254 -10.31 6.83 -5.47
C ARG A 254 -9.30 5.81 -5.97
N ASN A 255 -8.34 6.24 -6.79
CA ASN A 255 -7.33 5.36 -7.38
C ASN A 255 -6.14 5.09 -6.44
N PHE A 256 -6.00 5.83 -5.33
CA PHE A 256 -4.96 5.62 -4.34
C PHE A 256 -5.24 4.40 -3.46
N SER A 257 -4.28 3.47 -3.37
CA SER A 257 -4.37 2.29 -2.52
C SER A 257 -3.13 2.13 -1.66
N LEU A 258 -3.30 1.69 -0.41
CA LEU A 258 -2.19 1.25 0.42
C LEU A 258 -1.77 -0.17 0.04
N VAL A 259 -0.47 -0.42 0.15
CA VAL A 259 0.10 -1.77 0.17
C VAL A 259 0.69 -1.98 1.55
N VAL A 260 0.15 -2.93 2.30
CA VAL A 260 0.59 -3.28 3.65
C VAL A 260 1.42 -4.55 3.57
N ILE A 261 2.71 -4.46 3.91
CA ILE A 261 3.64 -5.58 3.79
C ILE A 261 3.94 -6.11 5.19
N GLU A 262 3.55 -7.35 5.45
CA GLU A 262 3.82 -8.07 6.69
C GLU A 262 5.10 -8.92 6.53
N PRO A 263 6.24 -8.55 7.16
CA PRO A 263 7.50 -9.28 7.04
C PRO A 263 7.42 -10.66 7.69
N LEU A 264 7.88 -11.70 7.01
CA LEU A 264 7.98 -13.07 7.53
C LEU A 264 9.43 -13.49 7.76
N ASP A 265 10.33 -12.98 6.92
CA ASP A 265 11.74 -13.33 6.86
C ASP A 265 12.53 -12.11 6.36
N ILE A 266 13.69 -11.85 6.96
CA ILE A 266 14.52 -10.68 6.64
C ILE A 266 15.99 -11.10 6.60
N ASP A 267 16.65 -10.78 5.51
CA ASP A 267 18.08 -10.92 5.30
C ASP A 267 18.72 -9.52 5.29
N HIS A 268 19.51 -9.23 6.31
CA HIS A 268 20.15 -7.94 6.56
C HIS A 268 21.66 -8.06 6.37
N VAL A 269 22.21 -7.27 5.46
CA VAL A 269 23.64 -7.21 5.15
C VAL A 269 24.20 -5.85 5.55
N GLU A 270 25.28 -5.82 6.33
CA GLU A 270 26.05 -4.64 6.70
C GLU A 270 27.39 -4.63 5.95
N LEU A 271 27.56 -3.73 4.98
CA LEU A 271 28.78 -3.59 4.18
C LEU A 271 29.71 -2.48 4.67
N GLY A 272 29.25 -1.62 5.58
CA GLY A 272 30.05 -0.53 6.16
C GLY A 272 31.05 -0.97 7.24
N VAL A 273 31.13 -2.27 7.54
CA VAL A 273 31.98 -2.85 8.60
C VAL A 273 32.90 -3.94 8.03
N VAL A 274 34.08 -4.12 8.63
CA VAL A 274 35.07 -5.15 8.20
C VAL A 274 35.41 -6.09 9.37
N PRO A 275 35.27 -7.43 9.21
CA PRO A 275 34.63 -8.09 8.08
C PRO A 275 33.13 -7.71 7.99
N ASN A 276 32.58 -7.79 6.78
CA ASN A 276 31.15 -7.56 6.54
C ASN A 276 30.31 -8.45 7.46
N ARG A 277 29.08 -8.03 7.77
CA ARG A 277 28.15 -8.80 8.60
C ARG A 277 26.89 -9.10 7.83
N ARG A 278 26.26 -10.22 8.19
CA ARG A 278 24.95 -10.60 7.67
C ARG A 278 24.16 -11.30 8.76
N THR A 279 22.92 -10.85 8.96
CA THR A 279 22.00 -11.39 9.96
C THR A 279 20.72 -11.83 9.27
N HIS A 280 20.32 -13.08 9.51
CA HIS A 280 19.04 -13.59 9.08
C HIS A 280 18.04 -13.52 10.24
N TYR A 281 16.86 -12.95 9.99
CA TYR A 281 15.75 -12.88 10.94
C TYR A 281 14.55 -13.63 10.39
N TRP A 282 13.93 -14.47 11.20
CA TRP A 282 12.71 -15.18 10.79
C TRP A 282 11.74 -15.34 11.95
N ARG A 283 10.47 -15.55 11.60
CA ARG A 283 9.42 -15.84 12.57
C ARG A 283 9.54 -17.28 13.09
N GLY A 284 9.87 -17.42 14.37
CA GLY A 284 9.83 -18.67 15.09
C GLY A 284 8.41 -19.11 15.44
N ALA A 285 8.20 -20.43 15.43
CA ALA A 285 7.00 -21.09 15.89
C ALA A 285 7.21 -21.61 17.33
N GLU A 286 6.52 -21.06 18.33
CA GLU A 286 6.53 -21.64 19.68
C GLU A 286 5.10 -21.78 20.23
N GLY A 287 4.73 -23.00 20.63
CA GLY A 287 3.45 -23.33 21.28
C GLY A 287 2.18 -23.30 20.40
N GLU A 288 1.08 -23.81 20.95
CA GLU A 288 -0.26 -23.87 20.33
C GLU A 288 -0.99 -22.51 20.32
N LYS A 289 -0.39 -21.42 20.83
CA LYS A 289 -1.07 -20.11 20.96
C LYS A 289 -0.21 -18.91 20.53
N LYS A 290 -0.64 -18.29 19.43
CA LYS A 290 -0.81 -16.84 19.19
C LYS A 290 0.39 -15.87 19.23
N TYR A 291 1.60 -16.25 19.62
CA TYR A 291 2.72 -15.30 19.69
C TYR A 291 3.82 -15.63 18.68
N VAL A 292 4.09 -14.68 17.79
CA VAL A 292 5.25 -14.74 16.90
C VAL A 292 6.45 -14.18 17.64
N GLN A 293 7.46 -15.02 17.84
CA GLN A 293 8.78 -14.59 18.28
C GLN A 293 9.70 -14.50 17.07
N TRP A 294 10.49 -13.44 16.98
CA TRP A 294 11.55 -13.35 15.99
C TRP A 294 12.79 -14.08 16.50
N LYS A 295 13.33 -14.96 15.67
CA LYS A 295 14.65 -15.56 15.83
C LYS A 295 15.62 -14.82 14.92
N GLU A 296 16.90 -14.87 15.27
CA GLU A 296 17.96 -14.28 14.48
C GLU A 296 19.22 -15.14 14.56
N GLU A 297 20.01 -15.15 13.49
CA GLU A 297 21.33 -15.75 13.48
C GLU A 297 22.28 -14.99 12.57
N ALA A 298 23.57 -14.95 12.96
CA ALA A 298 24.61 -14.44 12.08
C ALA A 298 24.94 -15.49 11.02
N VAL A 299 24.94 -15.08 9.75
CA VAL A 299 25.26 -15.93 8.61
C VAL A 299 26.45 -15.36 7.84
N THR A 300 27.07 -16.16 6.98
CA THR A 300 28.18 -15.69 6.15
C THR A 300 27.68 -14.61 5.18
N PRO A 301 28.36 -13.45 5.08
CA PRO A 301 28.04 -12.39 4.12
C PRO A 301 27.94 -12.88 2.69
#